data_AF-A0A7J6HU20-F1
#
_entry.id   AF-A0A7J6HU20-F1
#
_cell.length_a   1.000
_cell.length_b   1.000
_cell.length_c   1.000
_cell.angle_alpha   90.00
_cell.angle_beta   90.00
_cell.angle_gamma   90.00
#
_symmetry.space_group_name_H-M   'P 1'
#
loop_
_entity.id
_entity.type
_entity.pdbx_description
1 polymer ?
#
loop_
_entity_poly.entity_id
_entity_poly.type
_entity_poly.pdbx_seq_one_letter_code
_entity_poly.pdbx_strand_id
1 'polypeptide(L)'
;MATLQLLFFFLFPAFPSSLFALSETTTISENDSFRDLQQIKLNMAHLESRHEEIIRILNERGFHIEEQEKLVEQLSHKIQLLQSTVSNFKSNERINALEERIKALEEEVSQLWASSRNNNFDIHVLKSKAYEAEEKLKKVASKAEKMADIVTEQWIQIQQLEQALHIAERRTLKARRSLIYSRCSFLKFINKVLGGHLENGFEILDPYILQSKRVFAVAKEYHHELQRFIKREMEKNKFTAALANWELVFFMASALITFPIFSAWVLLSSQLR
;
A
#
# COMPACT_ATOMS: atom_id res chain seq x y z
N MET A 1 -7.07 71.03 -9.33
CA MET A 1 -6.34 71.55 -8.15
C MET A 1 -4.94 71.88 -8.60
N ALA A 2 -4.73 73.16 -8.95
CA ALA A 2 -3.78 74.05 -8.28
C ALA A 2 -2.32 73.79 -8.72
N THR A 3 -1.85 74.51 -9.74
CA THR A 3 -0.96 75.69 -9.64
C THR A 3 0.53 75.32 -9.66
N LEU A 4 1.23 75.64 -10.75
CA LEU A 4 2.44 76.47 -10.68
C LEU A 4 2.78 77.03 -12.07
N GLN A 5 2.28 78.25 -12.31
CA GLN A 5 2.87 79.22 -13.23
C GLN A 5 4.10 79.87 -12.55
N LEU A 6 4.87 80.64 -13.33
CA LEU A 6 6.22 81.23 -13.07
C LEU A 6 7.34 80.28 -13.54
N LEU A 7 8.30 80.69 -14.38
CA LEU A 7 8.97 81.98 -14.41
C LEU A 7 9.79 82.06 -15.71
N PHE A 8 9.43 82.90 -16.68
CA PHE A 8 10.39 83.40 -17.67
C PHE A 8 10.06 84.86 -17.94
N PHE A 9 10.67 85.72 -17.12
CA PHE A 9 10.69 87.16 -17.29
C PHE A 9 11.40 87.49 -18.61
N PHE A 10 10.70 88.23 -19.46
CA PHE A 10 11.21 88.90 -20.64
C PHE A 10 12.41 89.79 -20.27
N LEU A 11 13.61 89.48 -20.77
CA LEU A 11 14.69 90.46 -20.91
C LEU A 11 14.45 91.22 -22.23
N PHE A 12 13.72 92.33 -22.16
CA PHE A 12 13.79 93.37 -23.18
C PHE A 12 15.04 94.23 -22.92
N PRO A 13 15.90 94.49 -23.92
CA PRO A 13 16.95 95.49 -23.79
C PRO A 13 16.33 96.89 -23.88
N ALA A 14 16.69 97.74 -22.93
CA ALA A 14 16.37 99.16 -22.91
C ALA A 14 17.04 99.87 -24.10
N PHE A 15 16.24 100.58 -24.90
CA PHE A 15 16.72 101.67 -25.74
C PHE A 15 15.93 102.93 -25.42
N PRO A 16 16.61 104.08 -25.18
CA PRO A 16 15.99 105.31 -24.75
C PRO A 16 15.37 106.04 -25.94
N SER A 17 14.18 106.59 -25.74
CA SER A 17 13.60 107.62 -26.61
C SER A 17 13.58 108.93 -25.84
N SER A 18 14.48 109.84 -26.19
CA SER A 18 14.27 111.28 -25.92
C SER A 18 14.68 112.07 -27.16
N LEU A 19 13.64 112.52 -27.85
CA LEU A 19 13.64 113.49 -28.94
C LEU A 19 13.94 114.91 -28.42
N PHE A 20 14.64 115.67 -29.27
CA PHE A 20 14.49 117.12 -29.50
C PHE A 20 14.72 118.14 -28.37
N ALA A 21 15.78 118.94 -28.56
CA ALA A 21 15.82 120.39 -28.28
C ALA A 21 16.90 120.98 -29.22
N LEU A 22 16.49 121.60 -30.32
CA LEU A 22 16.31 123.05 -30.54
C LEU A 22 17.63 123.85 -30.59
N SER A 23 17.93 124.28 -31.83
CA SER A 23 18.51 125.57 -32.26
C SER A 23 19.65 126.19 -31.44
N GLU A 24 20.81 126.38 -32.07
CA GLU A 24 21.18 127.73 -32.52
C GLU A 24 22.31 127.71 -33.55
N THR A 25 22.20 128.67 -34.44
CA THR A 25 23.07 129.04 -35.56
C THR A 25 24.46 129.44 -35.10
N THR A 26 25.47 129.37 -36.00
CA THR A 26 26.31 130.51 -36.41
C THR A 26 27.58 130.05 -37.17
N THR A 27 27.61 130.43 -38.45
CA THR A 27 28.77 130.82 -39.30
C THR A 27 29.90 129.82 -39.62
N ILE A 28 29.77 129.21 -40.80
CA ILE A 28 30.72 129.15 -41.93
C ILE A 28 32.22 129.08 -41.60
N SER A 29 32.77 127.88 -41.79
CA SER A 29 34.01 127.66 -42.56
C SER A 29 33.72 126.52 -43.55
N GLU A 30 33.48 126.86 -44.81
CA GLU A 30 32.97 125.96 -45.88
C GLU A 30 33.81 124.70 -46.12
N ASN A 31 35.07 124.66 -45.67
CA ASN A 31 35.95 123.51 -45.86
C ASN A 31 35.81 122.41 -44.78
N ASP A 32 35.27 122.73 -43.60
CA ASP A 32 35.13 121.81 -42.46
C ASP A 32 33.77 121.08 -42.51
N SER A 33 32.68 121.82 -42.75
CA SER A 33 31.35 121.23 -42.98
C SER A 33 31.27 120.31 -44.19
N PHE A 34 32.04 120.57 -45.25
CA PHE A 34 32.08 119.68 -46.42
C PHE A 34 32.80 118.36 -46.10
N ARG A 35 33.89 118.41 -45.32
CA ARG A 35 34.64 117.23 -44.87
C ARG A 35 33.81 116.38 -43.89
N ASP A 36 33.09 117.03 -42.98
CA ASP A 36 32.16 116.37 -42.05
C ASP A 36 30.97 115.73 -42.77
N LEU A 37 30.37 116.43 -43.75
CA LEU A 37 29.30 115.88 -44.57
C LEU A 37 29.78 114.65 -45.37
N GLN A 38 30.99 114.71 -45.91
CA GLN A 38 31.61 113.60 -46.63
C GLN A 38 31.91 112.41 -45.69
N GLN A 39 32.37 112.67 -44.46
CA GLN A 39 32.61 111.66 -43.44
C GLN A 39 31.30 111.00 -42.98
N ILE A 40 30.23 111.78 -42.77
CA ILE A 40 28.90 111.28 -42.43
C ILE A 40 28.37 110.38 -43.55
N LYS A 41 28.58 110.74 -44.81
CA LYS A 41 28.17 109.94 -45.96
C LYS A 41 28.91 108.60 -46.03
N LEU A 42 30.21 108.57 -45.77
CA LEU A 42 30.99 107.33 -45.67
C LEU A 42 30.53 106.46 -44.49
N ASN A 43 30.28 107.07 -43.33
CA ASN A 43 29.76 106.37 -42.16
C ASN A 43 28.35 105.80 -42.41
N MET A 44 27.51 106.53 -43.14
CA MET A 44 26.18 106.07 -43.56
C MET A 44 26.27 104.88 -44.50
N ALA A 45 27.12 104.95 -45.53
CA ALA A 45 27.35 103.82 -46.45
C ALA A 45 27.91 102.59 -45.72
N HIS A 46 28.82 102.79 -44.76
CA HIS A 46 29.34 101.70 -43.93
C HIS A 46 28.27 101.11 -42.99
N LEU A 47 27.43 101.94 -42.38
CA LEU A 47 26.30 101.50 -41.56
C LEU A 47 25.28 100.72 -42.37
N GLU A 48 24.99 101.16 -43.59
CA GLU A 48 24.09 100.51 -44.53
C GLU A 48 24.65 99.15 -44.96
N SER A 49 25.93 99.08 -45.32
CA SER A 49 26.63 97.83 -45.59
C SER A 49 26.60 96.85 -44.41
N ARG A 50 26.81 97.35 -43.19
CA ARG A 50 26.73 96.53 -41.96
C ARG A 50 25.30 96.08 -41.65
N HIS A 51 24.31 96.92 -41.92
CA HIS A 51 22.91 96.58 -41.73
C HIS A 51 22.47 95.48 -42.71
N GLU A 52 22.86 95.60 -43.98
CA GLU A 52 22.64 94.58 -45.01
C GLU A 52 23.29 93.25 -44.64
N GLU A 53 24.52 93.28 -44.12
CA GLU A 53 25.23 92.09 -43.62
C GLU A 53 24.50 91.43 -42.44
N ILE A 54 24.03 92.23 -41.47
CA ILE A 54 23.25 91.72 -40.34
C ILE A 54 21.95 91.08 -40.84
N ILE A 55 21.23 91.71 -41.77
CA ILE A 55 20.02 91.14 -42.39
C ILE A 55 20.32 89.78 -43.02
N ARG A 56 21.43 89.68 -43.76
CA ARG A 56 21.84 88.42 -44.39
C ARG A 56 22.10 87.33 -43.36
N ILE A 57 22.88 87.62 -42.32
CA ILE A 57 23.16 86.68 -41.22
C ILE A 57 21.86 86.28 -40.50
N LEU A 58 20.94 87.23 -40.30
CA LEU A 58 19.67 86.98 -39.62
C LEU A 58 18.78 86.04 -40.45
N ASN A 59 18.76 86.21 -41.76
CA ASN A 59 18.06 85.31 -42.68
C ASN A 59 18.67 83.90 -42.71
N GLU A 60 20.00 83.79 -42.78
CA GLU A 60 20.70 82.49 -42.73
C GLU A 60 20.41 81.75 -41.40
N ARG A 61 20.47 82.48 -40.27
CA ARG A 61 20.10 81.93 -38.96
C ARG A 61 18.62 81.56 -38.89
N GLY A 62 17.75 82.37 -39.47
CA GLY A 62 16.32 82.08 -39.57
C GLY A 62 16.05 80.77 -40.30
N PHE A 63 16.73 80.54 -41.43
CA PHE A 63 16.64 79.28 -42.18
C PHE A 63 17.15 78.08 -41.36
N HIS A 64 18.28 78.20 -40.67
CA HIS A 64 18.79 77.14 -39.80
C HIS A 64 17.84 76.81 -38.63
N ILE A 65 17.19 77.81 -38.04
CA ILE A 65 16.18 77.61 -36.99
C ILE A 65 14.99 76.84 -37.56
N GLU A 66 14.51 77.20 -38.75
CA GLU A 66 13.40 76.51 -39.41
C GLU A 66 13.73 75.03 -39.69
N GLU A 67 14.97 74.73 -40.07
CA GLU A 67 15.44 73.35 -40.28
C GLU A 67 15.53 72.57 -38.96
N GLN A 68 16.04 73.19 -37.89
CA GLN A 68 16.08 72.59 -36.55
C GLN A 68 14.67 72.33 -36.01
N GLU A 69 13.72 73.25 -36.23
CA GLU A 69 12.33 73.12 -35.81
C GLU A 69 11.66 71.91 -36.48
N LYS A 70 11.88 71.73 -37.79
CA LYS A 70 11.43 70.53 -38.53
C LYS A 70 12.02 69.24 -37.96
N LEU A 71 13.30 69.23 -37.60
CA LEU A 71 13.94 68.06 -36.98
C LEU A 71 13.37 67.76 -35.59
N VAL A 72 13.13 68.79 -34.78
CA VAL A 72 12.52 68.66 -33.45
C VAL A 72 11.10 68.11 -33.55
N GLU A 73 10.33 68.55 -34.54
CA GLU A 73 8.99 68.06 -34.79
C GLU A 73 9.00 66.58 -35.23
N GLN A 74 9.90 66.19 -36.14
CA GLN A 74 10.09 64.79 -36.53
C GLN A 74 10.48 63.90 -35.34
N LEU A 75 11.41 64.35 -34.50
CA LEU A 75 11.82 63.61 -33.31
C LEU A 75 10.68 63.50 -32.29
N SER A 76 9.88 64.56 -32.11
CA SER A 76 8.69 64.51 -31.24
C SER A 76 7.69 63.47 -31.72
N HIS A 77 7.39 63.43 -33.03
CA HIS A 77 6.52 62.40 -33.59
C HIS A 77 7.08 60.99 -33.36
N LYS A 78 8.39 60.79 -33.52
CA LYS A 78 9.03 59.49 -33.28
C LYS A 78 8.97 59.08 -31.80
N ILE A 79 9.16 60.03 -30.89
CA ILE A 79 9.01 59.79 -29.44
C ILE A 79 7.57 59.38 -29.12
N GLN A 80 6.58 60.07 -29.68
CA GLN A 80 5.17 59.71 -29.48
C GLN A 80 4.84 58.30 -29.99
N LEU A 81 5.32 57.94 -31.18
CA LEU A 81 5.16 56.58 -31.74
C LEU A 81 5.83 55.52 -30.87
N LEU A 82 7.02 55.79 -30.35
CA LEU A 82 7.70 54.87 -29.43
C LEU A 82 6.94 54.73 -28.11
N GLN A 83 6.45 55.85 -27.54
CA GLN A 83 5.65 55.84 -26.32
C GLN A 83 4.35 55.05 -26.48
N SER A 84 3.65 55.20 -27.62
CA SER A 84 2.44 54.42 -27.90
C SER A 84 2.76 52.93 -28.07
N THR A 85 3.87 52.61 -28.74
CA THR A 85 4.29 51.22 -28.94
C THR A 85 4.64 50.54 -27.62
N VAL A 86 5.40 51.22 -26.76
CA VAL A 86 5.75 50.74 -25.42
C VAL A 86 4.52 50.58 -24.55
N SER A 87 3.60 51.54 -24.58
CA SER A 87 2.35 51.48 -23.83
C SER A 87 1.49 50.32 -24.29
N ASN A 88 1.32 50.12 -25.60
CA ASN A 88 0.60 48.98 -26.17
C ASN A 88 1.22 47.63 -25.79
N PHE A 89 2.56 47.56 -25.75
CA PHE A 89 3.22 46.34 -25.31
C PHE A 89 3.00 46.08 -23.82
N LYS A 90 3.08 47.12 -22.97
CA LYS A 90 2.84 47.01 -21.53
C LYS A 90 1.38 46.71 -21.19
N SER A 91 0.44 47.28 -21.93
CA SER A 91 -0.99 47.00 -21.79
C SER A 91 -1.43 45.75 -22.54
N ASN A 92 -0.51 45.02 -23.18
CA ASN A 92 -0.84 43.83 -23.93
C ASN A 92 -1.39 42.78 -22.98
N GLU A 93 -2.68 42.49 -23.10
CA GLU A 93 -3.41 41.54 -22.26
C GLU A 93 -2.71 40.18 -22.18
N ARG A 94 -2.05 39.77 -23.26
CA ARG A 94 -1.27 38.52 -23.30
C ARG A 94 -0.11 38.50 -22.31
N ILE A 95 0.59 39.60 -22.13
CA ILE A 95 1.75 39.69 -21.21
C ILE A 95 1.24 39.63 -19.77
N ASN A 96 0.20 40.39 -19.45
CA ASN A 96 -0.41 40.36 -18.12
C ASN A 96 -0.97 38.96 -17.79
N ALA A 97 -1.62 38.29 -18.74
CA ALA A 97 -2.11 36.92 -18.56
C ALA A 97 -0.96 35.91 -18.34
N LEU A 98 0.17 36.08 -19.02
CA LEU A 98 1.36 35.26 -18.80
C LEU A 98 1.97 35.52 -17.42
N GLU A 99 2.03 36.77 -16.98
CA GLU A 99 2.56 37.14 -15.66
C GLU A 99 1.73 36.56 -14.52
N GLU A 100 0.40 36.62 -14.60
CA GLU A 100 -0.48 35.97 -13.63
C GLU A 100 -0.34 34.45 -13.63
N ARG A 101 -0.15 33.84 -14.82
CA ARG A 101 0.13 32.41 -14.92
C ARG A 101 1.48 32.04 -14.30
N ILE A 102 2.50 32.88 -14.46
CA ILE A 102 3.81 32.68 -13.82
C ILE A 102 3.65 32.71 -12.29
N LYS A 103 2.95 33.72 -11.74
CA LYS A 103 2.70 33.80 -10.29
C LYS A 103 1.93 32.58 -9.77
N ALA A 104 0.91 32.13 -10.50
CA ALA A 104 0.15 30.94 -10.12
C ALA A 104 1.04 29.68 -10.10
N LEU A 105 1.91 29.51 -11.10
CA LEU A 105 2.87 28.41 -11.15
C LEU A 105 3.93 28.50 -10.05
N GLU A 106 4.41 29.69 -9.71
CA GLU A 106 5.35 29.91 -8.61
C GLU A 106 4.73 29.51 -7.26
N GLU A 107 3.47 29.85 -7.04
CA GLU A 107 2.72 29.45 -5.84
C GLU A 107 2.52 27.92 -5.79
N GLU A 108 2.14 27.30 -6.91
CA GLU A 108 2.02 25.83 -6.99
C GLU A 108 3.36 25.13 -6.70
N VAL A 109 4.46 25.63 -7.27
CA VAL A 109 5.80 25.11 -7.00
C VAL A 109 6.17 25.26 -5.52
N SER A 110 5.84 26.40 -4.90
CA SER A 110 6.06 26.63 -3.47
C SER A 110 5.29 25.62 -2.60
N GLN A 111 4.02 25.38 -2.92
CA GLN A 111 3.18 24.38 -2.23
C GLN A 111 3.71 22.96 -2.41
N LEU A 112 4.12 22.59 -3.62
CA LEU A 112 4.75 21.29 -3.89
C LEU A 112 6.05 21.12 -3.10
N TRP A 113 6.86 22.16 -2.98
CA TRP A 113 8.06 22.14 -2.15
C TRP A 113 7.75 21.96 -0.66
N ALA A 114 6.70 22.60 -0.15
CA ALA A 114 6.25 22.43 1.23
C ALA A 114 5.74 21.00 1.47
N SER A 115 4.88 20.47 0.60
CA SER A 115 4.38 19.10 0.66
C SER A 115 5.51 18.07 0.54
N SER A 116 6.46 18.27 -0.37
CA SER A 116 7.64 17.41 -0.52
C SER A 116 8.48 17.33 0.75
N ARG A 117 8.71 18.47 1.44
CA ARG A 117 9.40 18.50 2.73
C ARG A 117 8.65 17.71 3.80
N ASN A 118 7.33 17.88 3.88
CA ASN A 118 6.51 17.14 4.84
C ASN A 118 6.55 15.62 4.57
N ASN A 119 6.38 15.23 3.30
CA ASN A 119 6.47 13.82 2.90
C ASN A 119 7.84 13.23 3.23
N ASN A 120 8.93 13.98 3.05
CA ASN A 120 10.26 13.52 3.43
C ASN A 120 10.38 13.27 4.95
N PHE A 121 9.80 14.14 5.78
CA PHE A 121 9.74 13.92 7.22
C PHE A 121 8.93 12.66 7.58
N ASP A 122 7.75 12.50 6.98
CA ASP A 122 6.89 11.33 7.18
C ASP A 122 7.59 10.03 6.77
N ILE A 123 8.37 10.05 5.68
CA ILE A 123 9.21 8.90 5.27
C ILE A 123 10.20 8.53 6.36
N HIS A 124 10.90 9.49 6.97
CA HIS A 124 11.84 9.21 8.05
C HIS A 124 11.15 8.63 9.29
N VAL A 125 9.98 9.16 9.66
CA VAL A 125 9.18 8.66 10.79
C VAL A 125 8.66 7.24 10.52
N LEU A 126 8.16 6.98 9.31
CA LEU A 126 7.69 5.65 8.93
C LEU A 126 8.86 4.65 8.89
N LYS A 127 10.03 5.07 8.40
CA LYS A 127 11.24 4.24 8.38
C LYS A 127 11.68 3.85 9.79
N SER A 128 11.70 4.77 10.75
CA SER A 128 12.06 4.44 12.14
C SER A 128 11.05 3.50 12.78
N LYS A 129 9.75 3.71 12.58
CA LYS A 129 8.69 2.80 13.03
C LYS A 129 8.80 1.40 12.42
N ALA A 130 9.15 1.32 11.13
CA ALA A 130 9.36 0.05 10.44
C ALA A 130 10.53 -0.73 11.05
N TYR A 131 11.67 -0.07 11.31
CA TYR A 131 12.80 -0.71 12.00
C TYR A 131 12.44 -1.18 13.41
N GLU A 132 11.70 -0.38 14.19
CA GLU A 132 11.28 -0.77 15.52
C GLU A 132 10.35 -2.00 15.49
N ALA A 133 9.39 -2.02 14.56
CA ALA A 133 8.50 -3.16 14.34
C ALA A 133 9.26 -4.42 13.91
N GLU A 134 10.26 -4.28 13.03
CA GLU A 134 11.13 -5.37 12.59
C GLU A 134 11.92 -5.97 13.77
N GLU A 135 12.51 -5.14 14.62
CA GLU A 135 13.23 -5.60 15.81
C GLU A 135 12.33 -6.31 16.81
N LYS A 136 11.10 -5.80 17.03
CA LYS A 136 10.09 -6.49 17.83
C LYS A 136 9.70 -7.85 17.22
N LEU A 137 9.54 -7.90 15.90
CA LEU A 137 9.21 -9.13 15.19
C LEU A 137 10.33 -10.16 15.32
N LYS A 138 11.60 -9.78 15.18
CA LYS A 138 12.76 -10.68 15.40
C LYS A 138 12.76 -11.25 16.81
N LYS A 139 12.49 -10.43 17.83
CA LYS A 139 12.39 -10.89 19.22
C LYS A 139 11.26 -11.92 19.38
N VAL A 140 10.07 -11.63 18.86
CA VAL A 140 8.93 -12.56 18.91
C VAL A 140 9.23 -13.84 18.14
N ALA A 141 9.83 -13.76 16.95
CA ALA A 141 10.22 -14.91 16.15
C ALA A 141 11.20 -15.81 16.91
N SER A 142 12.25 -15.26 17.52
CA SER A 142 13.20 -16.05 18.32
C SER A 142 12.55 -16.71 19.54
N LYS A 143 11.53 -16.08 20.14
CA LYS A 143 10.77 -16.68 21.24
C LYS A 143 9.87 -17.81 20.73
N ALA A 144 9.24 -17.64 19.57
CA ALA A 144 8.40 -18.64 18.94
C ALA A 144 9.22 -19.88 18.53
N GLU A 145 10.42 -19.69 17.99
CA GLU A 145 11.37 -20.76 17.67
C GLU A 145 11.73 -21.59 18.92
N LYS A 146 12.14 -20.93 20.01
CA LYS A 146 12.40 -21.60 21.30
C LYS A 146 11.18 -22.38 21.80
N MET A 147 9.98 -21.84 21.62
CA MET A 147 8.75 -22.53 22.03
C MET A 147 8.44 -23.72 21.12
N ALA A 148 8.71 -23.61 19.82
CA ALA A 148 8.58 -24.72 18.89
C ALA A 148 9.50 -25.88 19.27
N ASP A 149 10.76 -25.61 19.61
CA ASP A 149 11.72 -26.61 20.10
C ASP A 149 11.23 -27.31 21.38
N ILE A 150 10.66 -26.56 22.32
CA ILE A 150 10.09 -27.14 23.54
C ILE A 150 8.88 -28.03 23.18
N VAL A 151 7.99 -27.58 22.31
CA VAL A 151 6.79 -28.34 21.93
C VAL A 151 7.16 -29.61 21.18
N THR A 152 8.16 -29.59 20.31
CA THR A 152 8.62 -30.80 19.60
C THR A 152 9.24 -31.81 20.56
N GLU A 153 10.05 -31.37 21.52
CA GLU A 153 10.60 -32.25 22.57
C GLU A 153 9.48 -32.84 23.45
N GLN A 154 8.55 -32.01 23.92
CA GLN A 154 7.40 -32.48 24.72
C GLN A 154 6.53 -33.47 23.92
N TRP A 155 6.37 -33.26 22.61
CA TRP A 155 5.63 -34.19 21.74
C TRP A 155 6.31 -35.56 21.67
N ILE A 156 7.64 -35.61 21.52
CA ILE A 156 8.41 -36.86 21.52
C ILE A 156 8.23 -37.59 22.85
N GLN A 157 8.29 -36.88 23.99
CA GLN A 157 8.10 -37.46 25.31
C GLN A 157 6.70 -38.04 25.51
N ILE A 158 5.66 -37.34 25.06
CA ILE A 158 4.28 -37.84 25.10
C ILE A 158 4.14 -39.13 24.29
N GLN A 159 4.71 -39.16 23.08
CA GLN A 159 4.69 -40.35 22.23
C GLN A 159 5.39 -41.54 22.88
N GLN A 160 6.55 -41.33 23.51
CA GLN A 160 7.25 -42.39 24.25
C GLN A 160 6.44 -42.89 25.45
N LEU A 161 5.81 -41.98 26.20
CA LEU A 161 4.96 -42.32 27.34
C LEU A 161 3.75 -43.15 26.90
N GLU A 162 3.10 -42.76 25.81
CA GLU A 162 1.95 -43.46 25.22
C GLU A 162 2.33 -44.88 24.79
N GLN A 163 3.49 -45.04 24.14
CA GLN A 163 4.02 -46.37 23.79
C GLN A 163 4.33 -47.22 25.05
N ALA A 164 4.98 -46.63 26.06
CA ALA A 164 5.30 -47.33 27.30
C ALA A 164 4.03 -47.78 28.04
N LEU A 165 2.99 -46.94 28.07
CA LEU A 165 1.67 -47.24 28.61
C LEU A 165 1.05 -48.44 27.90
N HIS A 166 0.96 -48.40 26.56
CA HIS A 166 0.41 -49.51 25.78
C HIS A 166 1.15 -50.83 26.03
N ILE A 167 2.47 -50.80 26.14
CA ILE A 167 3.25 -52.01 26.45
C ILE A 167 2.97 -52.49 27.87
N ALA A 168 2.88 -51.58 28.86
CA ALA A 168 2.55 -51.93 30.24
C ALA A 168 1.14 -52.55 30.36
N GLU A 169 0.14 -51.98 29.68
CA GLU A 169 -1.22 -52.55 29.59
C GLU A 169 -1.20 -53.95 28.96
N ARG A 170 -0.49 -54.12 27.85
CA ARG A 170 -0.35 -55.43 27.20
C ARG A 170 0.31 -56.46 28.12
N ARG A 171 1.36 -56.06 28.86
CA ARG A 171 2.05 -56.95 29.82
C ARG A 171 1.15 -57.30 31.00
N THR A 172 0.44 -56.34 31.57
CA THR A 172 -0.49 -56.58 32.70
C THR A 172 -1.65 -57.48 32.30
N LEU A 173 -2.24 -57.29 31.11
CA LEU A 173 -3.27 -58.17 30.57
C LEU A 173 -2.74 -59.59 30.31
N LYS A 174 -1.53 -59.73 29.74
CA LYS A 174 -0.87 -61.03 29.55
C LYS A 174 -0.63 -61.74 30.89
N ALA A 175 -0.09 -61.04 31.88
CA ALA A 175 0.15 -61.58 33.22
C ALA A 175 -1.16 -62.00 33.89
N ARG A 176 -2.21 -61.17 33.83
CA ARG A 176 -3.54 -61.50 34.33
C ARG A 176 -4.12 -62.74 33.66
N ARG A 177 -4.04 -62.83 32.33
CA ARG A 177 -4.48 -64.02 31.57
C ARG A 177 -3.71 -65.25 32.02
N SER A 178 -2.37 -65.19 32.06
CA SER A 178 -1.52 -66.30 32.51
C SER A 178 -1.88 -66.77 33.93
N LEU A 179 -2.18 -65.84 34.83
CA LEU A 179 -2.61 -66.15 36.20
C LEU A 179 -4.01 -66.79 36.26
N ILE A 180 -4.95 -66.37 35.41
CA ILE A 180 -6.26 -67.02 35.27
C ILE A 180 -6.10 -68.45 34.71
N TYR A 181 -5.22 -68.63 33.71
CA TYR A 181 -4.88 -69.94 33.15
C TYR A 181 -4.24 -70.88 34.18
N SER A 182 -3.36 -70.36 35.05
CA SER A 182 -2.64 -71.18 36.02
C SER A 182 -3.49 -71.58 37.23
N ARG A 183 -4.47 -70.75 37.61
CA ARG A 183 -5.38 -70.99 38.75
C ARG A 183 -6.57 -71.88 38.44
N CYS A 184 -7.05 -71.92 37.20
CA CYS A 184 -8.19 -72.75 36.82
C CYS A 184 -7.72 -74.09 36.24
N SER A 185 -7.98 -75.20 36.95
CA SER A 185 -7.57 -76.55 36.51
C SER A 185 -8.07 -76.92 35.11
N PHE A 186 -9.28 -76.48 34.75
CA PHE A 186 -9.86 -76.68 33.42
C PHE A 186 -9.10 -75.93 32.33
N LEU A 187 -8.77 -74.65 32.54
CA LEU A 187 -7.99 -73.86 31.58
C LEU A 187 -6.53 -74.32 31.52
N LYS A 188 -5.97 -74.81 32.63
CA LYS A 188 -4.64 -75.42 32.69
C LYS A 188 -4.56 -76.71 31.87
N PHE A 189 -5.62 -77.52 31.88
CA PHE A 189 -5.77 -78.69 31.02
C PHE A 189 -5.84 -78.29 29.54
N ILE A 190 -6.70 -77.32 29.18
CA ILE A 190 -6.78 -76.81 27.80
C ILE A 190 -5.42 -76.28 27.33
N ASN A 191 -4.70 -75.52 28.15
CA ASN A 191 -3.37 -75.02 27.81
C ASN A 191 -2.33 -76.16 27.72
N LYS A 192 -2.44 -77.23 28.51
CA LYS A 192 -1.54 -78.39 28.37
C LYS A 192 -1.78 -79.16 27.06
N VAL A 193 -3.02 -79.21 26.59
CA VAL A 193 -3.40 -79.92 25.36
C VAL A 193 -3.18 -79.06 24.11
N LEU A 194 -3.49 -77.75 24.16
CA LEU A 194 -3.37 -76.83 23.01
C LEU A 194 -2.14 -75.91 23.04
N GLY A 195 -1.48 -75.73 24.18
CA GLY A 195 -0.47 -74.69 24.39
C GLY A 195 0.81 -74.87 23.58
N GLY A 196 1.15 -76.10 23.19
CA GLY A 196 2.27 -76.35 22.25
C GLY A 196 1.97 -75.96 20.81
N HIS A 197 0.70 -75.77 20.43
CA HIS A 197 0.27 -75.49 19.05
C HIS A 197 -0.19 -74.03 18.84
N LEU A 198 -0.37 -73.25 19.91
CA LEU A 198 -1.02 -71.94 19.85
C LEU A 198 -0.07 -70.74 19.73
N GLU A 199 1.23 -70.89 19.98
CA GLU A 199 2.16 -69.75 19.99
C GLU A 199 2.35 -69.12 18.60
N ASN A 200 2.15 -69.90 17.53
CA ASN A 200 2.17 -69.44 16.14
C ASN A 200 0.78 -69.45 15.47
N GLY A 201 -0.26 -69.95 16.16
CA GLY A 201 -1.55 -70.26 15.55
C GLY A 201 -2.57 -69.13 15.59
N PHE A 202 -2.43 -68.15 16.50
CA PHE A 202 -3.52 -67.19 16.77
C PHE A 202 -3.80 -66.22 15.62
N GLU A 203 -2.79 -65.86 14.81
CA GLU A 203 -3.00 -65.09 13.56
C GLU A 203 -3.58 -65.95 12.43
N ILE A 204 -3.25 -67.25 12.38
CA ILE A 204 -3.71 -68.19 11.34
C ILE A 204 -5.12 -68.74 11.65
N LEU A 205 -5.52 -68.73 12.92
CA LEU A 205 -6.81 -69.23 13.42
C LEU A 205 -7.93 -68.20 13.35
N ASP A 206 -7.67 -66.93 13.06
CA ASP A 206 -8.71 -65.89 13.02
C ASP A 206 -9.87 -66.22 12.04
N PRO A 207 -9.61 -66.75 10.82
CA PRO A 207 -10.66 -67.26 9.93
C PRO A 207 -11.46 -68.42 10.54
N TYR A 208 -10.79 -69.34 11.25
CA TYR A 208 -11.41 -70.50 11.90
C TYR A 208 -12.22 -70.12 13.15
N ILE A 209 -11.79 -69.09 13.89
CA ILE A 209 -12.51 -68.54 15.04
C ILE A 209 -13.79 -67.84 14.55
N LEU A 210 -13.72 -67.08 13.46
CA LEU A 210 -14.90 -66.48 12.85
C LEU A 210 -15.87 -67.55 12.32
N GLN A 211 -15.33 -68.60 11.68
CA GLN A 211 -16.13 -69.71 11.15
C GLN A 211 -16.79 -70.53 12.26
N SER A 212 -16.08 -70.83 13.35
CA SER A 212 -16.66 -71.54 14.50
C SER A 212 -17.75 -70.73 15.22
N LYS A 213 -17.62 -69.39 15.30
CA LYS A 213 -18.71 -68.52 15.78
C LYS A 213 -19.96 -68.63 14.91
N ARG A 214 -19.80 -68.68 13.58
CA ARG A 214 -20.94 -68.84 12.65
C ARG A 214 -21.60 -70.21 12.82
N VAL A 215 -20.82 -71.29 12.93
CA VAL A 215 -21.35 -72.64 13.17
C VAL A 215 -22.09 -72.72 14.51
N PHE A 216 -21.56 -72.10 15.55
CA PHE A 216 -22.21 -72.07 16.86
C PHE A 216 -23.52 -71.27 16.86
N ALA A 217 -23.60 -70.18 16.08
CA ALA A 217 -24.84 -69.42 15.91
C ALA A 217 -25.94 -70.27 15.27
N VAL A 218 -25.61 -71.00 14.20
CA VAL A 218 -26.55 -71.93 13.53
C VAL A 218 -26.94 -73.07 14.47
N ALA A 219 -25.97 -73.67 15.17
CA ALA A 219 -26.25 -74.75 16.13
C ALA A 219 -27.15 -74.28 17.28
N LYS A 220 -27.01 -73.03 17.73
CA LYS A 220 -27.88 -72.42 18.75
C LYS A 220 -29.31 -72.23 18.25
N GLU A 221 -29.48 -71.79 17.00
CA GLU A 221 -30.80 -71.66 16.39
C GLU A 221 -31.49 -73.03 16.28
N TYR A 222 -30.76 -74.03 15.77
CA TYR A 222 -31.24 -75.41 15.67
C TYR A 222 -31.55 -76.02 17.06
N HIS A 223 -30.72 -75.73 18.07
CA HIS A 223 -30.95 -76.15 19.45
C HIS A 223 -32.28 -75.60 20.00
N HIS A 224 -32.56 -74.31 19.77
CA HIS A 224 -33.83 -73.70 20.17
C HIS A 224 -35.05 -74.25 19.41
N GLU A 225 -34.88 -74.61 18.14
CA GLU A 225 -35.93 -75.29 17.38
C GLU A 225 -36.19 -76.70 17.94
N LEU A 226 -35.12 -77.45 18.20
CA LEU A 226 -35.19 -78.80 18.76
C LEU A 226 -35.82 -78.80 20.16
N GLN A 227 -35.52 -77.80 21.00
CA GLN A 227 -36.19 -77.62 22.30
C GLN A 227 -37.71 -77.48 22.13
N ARG A 228 -38.16 -76.64 21.20
CA ARG A 228 -39.60 -76.45 20.95
C ARG A 228 -40.25 -77.73 20.43
N PHE A 229 -39.56 -78.49 19.59
CA PHE A 229 -40.03 -79.78 19.09
C PHE A 229 -40.15 -80.82 20.21
N ILE A 230 -39.08 -81.04 20.98
CA ILE A 230 -39.05 -82.00 22.09
C ILE A 230 -40.13 -81.66 23.10
N LYS A 231 -40.27 -80.39 23.49
CA LYS A 231 -41.29 -79.97 24.46
C LYS A 231 -42.70 -80.32 23.98
N ARG A 232 -43.00 -80.01 22.72
CA ARG A 232 -44.30 -80.32 22.12
C ARG A 232 -44.57 -81.83 22.09
N GLU A 233 -43.57 -82.63 21.76
CA GLU A 233 -43.71 -84.10 21.75
C GLU A 233 -43.87 -84.67 23.17
N MET A 234 -43.18 -84.09 24.17
CA MET A 234 -43.37 -84.48 25.56
C MET A 234 -44.77 -84.15 26.07
N GLU A 235 -45.30 -82.96 25.77
CA GLU A 235 -46.64 -82.54 26.18
C GLU A 235 -47.77 -83.38 25.56
N LYS A 236 -47.56 -83.93 24.34
CA LYS A 236 -48.53 -84.81 23.68
C LYS A 236 -48.62 -86.20 24.31
N ASN A 237 -47.56 -86.67 24.96
CA ASN A 237 -47.50 -88.02 25.49
C ASN A 237 -47.84 -88.02 27.00
N LYS A 238 -48.85 -88.80 27.39
CA LYS A 238 -49.37 -88.86 28.77
C LYS A 238 -48.30 -89.15 29.82
N PHE A 239 -47.22 -89.86 29.45
CA PHE A 239 -46.14 -90.22 30.38
C PHE A 239 -45.07 -89.14 30.55
N THR A 240 -44.76 -88.37 29.50
CA THR A 240 -43.69 -87.37 29.51
C THR A 240 -44.21 -85.95 29.69
N ALA A 241 -45.52 -85.73 29.60
CA ALA A 241 -46.14 -84.42 29.77
C ALA A 241 -45.81 -83.77 31.13
N ALA A 242 -45.81 -84.55 32.21
CA ALA A 242 -45.45 -84.06 33.55
C ALA A 242 -43.97 -83.62 33.67
N LEU A 243 -43.11 -84.09 32.76
CA LEU A 243 -41.66 -83.83 32.74
C LEU A 243 -41.27 -82.78 31.71
N ALA A 244 -42.22 -82.14 31.01
CA ALA A 244 -41.95 -81.19 29.93
C ALA A 244 -41.47 -79.80 30.44
N ASN A 245 -40.58 -79.77 31.44
CA ASN A 245 -39.95 -78.55 31.92
C ASN A 245 -38.83 -78.09 30.95
N TRP A 246 -38.69 -76.78 30.80
CA TRP A 246 -37.73 -76.20 29.85
C TRP A 246 -36.27 -76.57 30.15
N GLU A 247 -35.91 -76.83 31.41
CA GLU A 247 -34.56 -77.26 31.78
C GLU A 247 -34.26 -78.68 31.30
N LEU A 248 -35.17 -79.64 31.50
CA LEU A 248 -34.99 -81.01 30.98
C LEU A 248 -35.01 -81.03 29.45
N VAL A 249 -35.91 -80.26 28.83
CA VAL A 249 -35.96 -80.07 27.37
C VAL A 249 -34.64 -79.49 26.86
N PHE A 250 -34.03 -78.53 27.57
CA PHE A 250 -32.72 -77.99 27.23
C PHE A 250 -31.64 -79.06 27.26
N PHE A 251 -31.61 -79.91 28.30
CA PHE A 251 -30.66 -81.02 28.39
C PHE A 251 -30.88 -82.05 27.30
N MET A 252 -32.14 -82.37 26.96
CA MET A 252 -32.46 -83.34 25.92
C MET A 252 -32.12 -82.85 24.52
N ALA A 253 -32.41 -81.58 24.21
CA ALA A 253 -31.97 -80.97 22.96
C ALA A 253 -30.44 -80.95 22.84
N SER A 254 -29.75 -80.60 23.93
CA SER A 254 -28.28 -80.62 23.99
C SER A 254 -27.72 -82.03 23.78
N ALA A 255 -28.32 -83.03 24.43
CA ALA A 255 -27.94 -84.44 24.32
C ALA A 255 -28.09 -84.94 22.87
N LEU A 256 -29.23 -84.69 22.23
CA LEU A 256 -29.47 -85.14 20.85
C LEU A 256 -28.50 -84.53 19.83
N ILE A 257 -28.01 -83.30 20.08
CA ILE A 257 -27.01 -82.67 19.22
C ILE A 257 -25.60 -83.19 19.53
N THR A 258 -25.26 -83.38 20.80
CA THR A 258 -23.89 -83.71 21.22
C THR A 258 -23.57 -85.19 21.17
N PHE A 259 -24.52 -86.08 21.49
CA PHE A 259 -24.29 -87.53 21.50
C PHE A 259 -23.82 -88.07 20.14
N PRO A 260 -24.43 -87.74 18.99
CA PRO A 260 -23.98 -88.25 17.70
C PRO A 260 -22.54 -87.81 17.38
N ILE A 261 -22.21 -86.56 17.70
CA ILE A 261 -20.86 -86.01 17.50
C ILE A 261 -19.86 -86.73 18.39
N PHE A 262 -20.18 -86.92 19.67
CA PHE A 262 -19.31 -87.59 20.62
C PHE A 262 -19.15 -89.08 20.31
N SER A 263 -20.23 -89.77 19.94
CA SER A 263 -20.20 -91.18 19.51
C SER A 263 -19.38 -91.36 18.24
N ALA A 264 -19.56 -90.50 17.23
CA ALA A 264 -18.74 -90.52 16.02
C ALA A 264 -17.26 -90.25 16.33
N TRP A 265 -16.98 -89.25 17.17
CA TRP A 265 -15.62 -88.93 17.62
C TRP A 265 -14.96 -90.11 18.34
N VAL A 266 -15.65 -90.75 19.28
CA VAL A 266 -15.13 -91.91 20.03
C VAL A 266 -14.89 -93.10 19.09
N LEU A 267 -15.80 -93.38 18.16
CA LEU A 267 -15.63 -94.44 17.16
C LEU A 267 -14.42 -94.18 16.25
N LEU A 268 -14.32 -92.98 15.68
CA LEU A 268 -13.18 -92.60 14.83
C LEU A 268 -11.86 -92.62 15.59
N SER A 269 -11.86 -92.15 16.84
CA SER A 269 -10.67 -92.17 17.71
C SER A 269 -10.25 -93.59 18.08
N SER A 270 -11.19 -94.53 18.16
CA SER A 270 -10.89 -95.95 18.45
C SER A 270 -10.29 -96.70 17.25
N GLN A 271 -10.54 -96.24 16.01
CA GLN A 271 -9.95 -96.81 14.80
C GLN A 271 -8.56 -96.22 14.47
N LEU A 272 -8.21 -95.08 15.07
CA LEU A 272 -6.92 -94.41 14.88
C LEU A 272 -5.84 -94.85 15.88
N ARG A 273 -6.11 -95.88 16.69
CA ARG A 273 -5.17 -96.46 17.66
C ARG A 273 -4.61 -97.79 17.16
#